data_AF-A0A7C3HL26-F1
#
_entry.id   AF-A0A7C3HL26-F1
#
_cell.length_a   1.000
_cell.length_b   1.000
_cell.length_c   1.000
_cell.angle_alpha   90.00
_cell.angle_beta   90.00
_cell.angle_gamma   90.00
#
_symmetry.space_group_name_H-M   'P 1'
#
loop_
_entity.id
_entity.type
_entity.pdbx_description
1 polymer ?
#
loop_
_entity_poly.entity_id
_entity_poly.type
_entity_poly.pdbx_seq_one_letter_code
_entity_poly.pdbx_strand_id
1 'polypeptide(L)'
;PDFVINYETSPGSGIGFLAGWRGKGGEKFLKGEPNPRQWEMYAQNNCLYHYELPRSYQYMRNWNKGYLQWARAHGMTRYAEPITLHLYSEVLQKFRLAAQGKRPGRQPPERLRERVETHFDPLPFYSDTLMNKLIDTHEYPLNALTQRPMAMYHSWDSQNAWLRQIHTHNYLMVNPKTGAANGFDDGDWIWVESPTGKVRCMCRFTEAVEPGTVWTWNAIGKAAGFWGLSPKANESQKGFLLNHVIPEELPPCEAGPHMSNSDPITGQAAWFDQRVKVYKAGAEEEKATWPRFKAVKRYPGQEPKRGRWLSYFAGRFGKKAG
;
A
#
# COMPACT_ATOMS: atom_id res chain seq x y z
N PRO A 1 8.34 28.03 -0.05
CA PRO A 1 8.40 28.43 1.38
C PRO A 1 7.01 28.75 1.96
N ASP A 2 6.21 29.56 1.25
CA ASP A 2 4.90 30.05 1.72
C ASP A 2 3.96 28.93 2.20
N PHE A 3 3.77 27.89 1.39
CA PHE A 3 2.98 26.72 1.78
C PHE A 3 3.45 26.13 3.12
N VAL A 4 4.74 25.88 3.30
CA VAL A 4 5.25 25.25 4.55
C VAL A 4 5.01 26.13 5.77
N ILE A 5 5.13 27.46 5.62
CA ILE A 5 5.00 28.43 6.70
C ILE A 5 3.53 28.63 7.08
N ASN A 6 2.69 28.89 6.08
CA ASN A 6 1.31 29.36 6.25
C ASN A 6 0.25 28.26 6.13
N TYR A 7 0.62 27.03 5.73
CA TYR A 7 -0.31 25.91 5.70
C TYR A 7 -0.88 25.64 7.10
N GLU A 8 -2.17 25.39 7.14
CA GLU A 8 -2.89 24.86 8.29
C GLU A 8 -3.80 23.71 7.84
N THR A 9 -4.00 22.70 8.69
CA THR A 9 -4.85 21.54 8.36
C THR A 9 -6.32 21.92 8.14
N SER A 10 -6.76 23.00 8.77
CA SER A 10 -8.02 23.70 8.50
C SER A 10 -7.88 25.17 8.90
N PRO A 11 -8.72 26.07 8.34
CA PRO A 11 -8.62 27.50 8.64
C PRO A 11 -8.67 27.80 10.14
N GLY A 12 -7.61 28.42 10.67
CA GLY A 12 -7.50 28.82 12.07
C GLY A 12 -7.18 27.66 13.03
N SER A 13 -6.85 26.47 12.52
CA SER A 13 -6.47 25.34 13.38
C SER A 13 -5.16 25.56 14.11
N GLY A 14 -4.26 26.38 13.56
CA GLY A 14 -2.90 26.56 14.05
C GLY A 14 -2.01 25.31 13.89
N ILE A 15 -2.50 24.21 13.31
CA ILE A 15 -1.73 22.99 13.09
C ILE A 15 -1.07 23.11 11.71
N GLY A 16 0.23 23.34 11.70
CA GLY A 16 1.01 23.59 10.49
C GLY A 16 1.50 22.34 9.78
N PHE A 17 2.20 22.54 8.67
CA PHE A 17 2.86 21.45 7.93
C PHE A 17 4.01 20.83 8.75
N LEU A 18 4.72 21.66 9.52
CA LEU A 18 5.79 21.25 10.42
C LEU A 18 5.38 21.45 11.88
N ALA A 19 5.78 20.51 12.74
CA ALA A 19 5.40 20.47 14.15
C ALA A 19 6.21 21.41 15.05
N GLY A 20 7.51 21.59 14.81
CA GLY A 20 8.40 22.35 15.70
C GLY A 20 8.33 23.86 15.50
N TRP A 21 8.64 24.63 16.54
CA TRP A 21 8.79 26.09 16.50
C TRP A 21 7.61 26.83 15.81
N ARG A 22 6.38 26.49 16.19
CA ARG A 22 5.16 27.25 15.87
C ARG A 22 5.05 28.50 16.76
N GLY A 23 4.05 29.35 16.51
CA GLY A 23 3.91 30.64 17.19
C GLY A 23 4.77 31.71 16.51
N LYS A 24 4.35 32.98 16.56
CA LYS A 24 5.00 34.06 15.78
C LYS A 24 6.52 34.18 16.06
N GLY A 25 6.97 33.79 17.27
CA GLY A 25 8.36 33.79 17.68
C GLY A 25 9.05 32.42 17.66
N GLY A 26 8.33 31.34 17.36
CA GLY A 26 8.84 29.96 17.44
C GLY A 26 8.77 29.34 18.84
N GLU A 27 7.94 29.89 19.72
CA GLU A 27 7.81 29.51 21.13
C GLU A 27 6.84 28.33 21.38
N LYS A 28 6.01 27.99 20.40
CA LYS A 28 5.01 26.92 20.46
C LYS A 28 5.45 25.71 19.63
N PHE A 29 4.69 24.63 19.73
CA PHE A 29 4.90 23.41 18.95
C PHE A 29 3.57 22.71 18.72
N LEU A 30 3.52 21.89 17.66
CA LEU A 30 2.37 21.16 17.11
C LEU A 30 1.20 22.06 16.67
N LYS A 31 0.85 23.06 17.48
CA LYS A 31 -0.23 24.02 17.29
C LYS A 31 0.22 25.42 17.68
N GLY A 32 -0.07 26.39 16.83
CA GLY A 32 0.26 27.80 17.03
C GLY A 32 0.21 28.56 15.71
N GLU A 33 0.37 29.87 15.77
CA GLU A 33 0.42 30.75 14.61
C GLU A 33 1.57 30.38 13.68
N PRO A 34 1.49 30.70 12.37
CA PRO A 34 2.62 30.61 11.45
C PRO A 34 3.85 31.33 11.97
N ASN A 35 5.01 30.65 11.92
CA ASN A 35 6.31 31.23 12.23
C ASN A 35 7.06 31.49 10.90
N PRO A 36 7.33 32.75 10.51
CA PRO A 36 8.04 33.03 9.26
C PRO A 36 9.46 32.45 9.23
N ARG A 37 10.06 32.18 10.39
CA ARG A 37 11.41 31.60 10.52
C ARG A 37 11.41 30.09 10.81
N GLN A 38 10.26 29.43 10.73
CA GLN A 38 10.16 27.99 11.05
C GLN A 38 11.15 27.16 10.23
N TRP A 39 11.31 27.48 8.94
CA TRP A 39 12.24 26.79 8.04
C TRP A 39 13.70 26.90 8.48
N GLU A 40 14.13 28.09 8.93
CA GLU A 40 15.48 28.33 9.42
C GLU A 40 15.75 27.55 10.70
N MET A 41 14.77 27.47 11.61
CA MET A 41 14.88 26.66 12.83
C MET A 41 15.09 25.19 12.49
N TYR A 42 14.34 24.65 11.53
CA TYR A 42 14.55 23.27 11.07
C TYR A 42 15.94 23.09 10.44
N ALA A 43 16.39 24.00 9.59
CA ALA A 43 17.73 23.94 8.99
C ALA A 43 18.84 23.93 10.05
N GLN A 44 18.70 24.74 11.12
CA GLN A 44 19.64 24.78 12.24
C GLN A 44 19.62 23.51 13.11
N ASN A 45 18.55 22.72 13.04
CA ASN A 45 18.34 21.51 13.84
C ASN A 45 18.33 20.23 12.98
N ASN A 46 19.12 20.18 11.91
CA ASN A 46 19.25 19.01 11.02
C ASN A 46 17.91 18.52 10.45
N CYS A 47 16.99 19.45 10.19
CA CYS A 47 15.64 19.18 9.70
C CYS A 47 14.82 18.27 10.64
N LEU A 48 15.14 18.22 11.94
CA LEU A 48 14.45 17.41 12.94
C LEU A 48 13.87 18.29 14.05
N TYR A 49 12.67 17.93 14.50
CA TYR A 49 12.08 18.44 15.73
C TYR A 49 11.72 17.25 16.63
N HIS A 50 12.04 17.36 17.92
CA HIS A 50 11.71 16.37 18.93
C HIS A 50 11.02 17.04 20.11
N TYR A 51 9.93 16.45 20.58
CA TYR A 51 9.22 16.87 21.77
C TYR A 51 9.14 15.70 22.74
N GLU A 52 9.74 15.86 23.91
CA GLU A 52 9.65 14.88 24.98
C GLU A 52 8.37 15.11 25.79
N LEU A 53 7.47 14.12 25.77
CA LEU A 53 6.29 14.14 26.64
C LEU A 53 6.72 14.11 28.11
N PRO A 54 6.01 14.80 29.02
CA PRO A 54 6.22 14.63 30.46
C PRO A 54 6.23 13.15 30.84
N ARG A 55 7.12 12.73 31.74
CA ARG A 55 7.25 11.32 32.15
C ARG A 55 5.92 10.68 32.53
N SER A 56 5.05 11.44 33.21
CA SER A 56 3.72 11.01 33.61
C SER A 56 2.79 10.71 32.43
N TYR A 57 3.06 11.18 31.21
CA TYR A 57 2.23 11.00 30.00
C TYR A 57 2.73 9.85 29.11
N GLN A 58 3.93 9.32 29.36
CA GLN A 58 4.59 8.39 28.44
C GLN A 58 3.96 6.99 28.45
N TYR A 59 3.28 6.61 29.55
CA TYR A 59 2.69 5.28 29.77
C TYR A 59 1.15 5.30 29.81
N MET A 60 0.55 4.14 29.52
CA MET A 60 -0.91 3.91 29.58
C MET A 60 -1.72 4.98 28.82
N ARG A 61 -1.25 5.38 27.63
CA ARG A 61 -1.80 6.50 26.84
C ARG A 61 -3.30 6.38 26.54
N ASN A 62 -3.82 5.16 26.53
CA ASN A 62 -5.24 4.87 26.39
C ASN A 62 -6.10 5.32 27.59
N TRP A 63 -5.53 5.43 28.80
CA TRP A 63 -6.24 5.85 30.03
C TRP A 63 -5.64 7.08 30.70
N ASN A 64 -4.49 7.52 30.24
CA ASN A 64 -3.75 8.62 30.82
C ASN A 64 -4.44 9.97 30.52
N LYS A 65 -5.11 10.53 31.52
CA LYS A 65 -5.83 11.80 31.40
C LYS A 65 -4.94 12.94 30.89
N GLY A 66 -3.72 13.06 31.39
CA GLY A 66 -2.77 14.10 30.98
C GLY A 66 -2.40 13.98 29.51
N TYR A 67 -2.07 12.76 29.06
CA TYR A 67 -1.83 12.48 27.65
C TYR A 67 -3.06 12.74 26.79
N LEU A 68 -4.25 12.26 27.17
CA LEU A 68 -5.47 12.40 26.37
C LEU A 68 -5.89 13.87 26.20
N GLN A 69 -5.73 14.68 27.24
CA GLN A 69 -5.95 16.12 27.18
C GLN A 69 -4.91 16.80 26.29
N TRP A 70 -3.62 16.43 26.44
CA TRP A 70 -2.55 16.94 25.59
C TRP A 70 -2.77 16.56 24.11
N ALA A 71 -3.12 15.32 23.81
CA ALA A 71 -3.37 14.82 22.46
C ALA A 71 -4.54 15.55 21.79
N ARG A 72 -5.63 15.78 22.53
CA ARG A 72 -6.77 16.58 22.05
C ARG A 72 -6.37 18.03 21.80
N ALA A 73 -5.62 18.66 22.71
CA ALA A 73 -5.20 20.06 22.58
C ALA A 73 -4.35 20.29 21.32
N HIS A 74 -3.58 19.28 20.90
CA HIS A 74 -2.73 19.30 19.71
C HIS A 74 -3.34 18.59 18.48
N GLY A 75 -4.64 18.28 18.50
CA GLY A 75 -5.37 17.77 17.33
C GLY A 75 -5.08 16.32 16.94
N MET A 76 -4.47 15.52 17.82
CA MET A 76 -4.20 14.10 17.57
C MET A 76 -5.42 13.21 17.84
N THR A 77 -6.28 13.59 18.78
CA THR A 77 -7.54 12.92 19.08
C THR A 77 -8.69 13.91 19.14
N ARG A 78 -9.91 13.44 18.83
CA ARG A 78 -11.11 14.29 18.88
C ARG A 78 -11.62 14.51 20.30
N TYR A 79 -11.57 13.46 21.12
CA TYR A 79 -12.07 13.43 22.49
C TYR A 79 -10.94 13.07 23.46
N ALA A 80 -11.00 13.62 24.67
CA ALA A 80 -10.06 13.32 25.75
C ALA A 80 -10.68 12.29 26.70
N GLU A 81 -11.10 11.16 26.14
CA GLU A 81 -11.78 10.07 26.83
C GLU A 81 -10.93 8.80 26.78
N PRO A 82 -11.07 7.88 27.76
CA PRO A 82 -10.44 6.57 27.71
C PRO A 82 -10.65 5.85 26.37
N ILE A 83 -9.57 5.36 25.77
CA ILE A 83 -9.63 4.50 24.58
C ILE A 83 -9.75 3.06 25.06
N THR A 84 -10.99 2.57 25.17
CA THR A 84 -11.30 1.23 25.65
C THR A 84 -11.26 0.20 24.53
N LEU A 85 -10.61 -0.93 24.80
CA LEU A 85 -10.68 -2.11 23.93
C LEU A 85 -11.97 -2.86 24.24
N HIS A 86 -12.88 -2.91 23.27
CA HIS A 86 -14.14 -3.63 23.40
C HIS A 86 -13.96 -5.06 22.90
N LEU A 87 -14.15 -6.05 23.78
CA LEU A 87 -14.25 -7.46 23.37
C LEU A 87 -15.59 -7.75 22.68
N TYR A 88 -16.66 -7.10 23.17
CA TYR A 88 -17.99 -7.15 22.60
C TYR A 88 -18.33 -5.81 21.94
N SER A 89 -18.67 -5.80 20.66
CA SER A 89 -19.04 -4.59 19.92
C SER A 89 -20.55 -4.38 19.86
N GLU A 90 -21.06 -3.51 20.75
CA GLU A 90 -22.45 -3.03 20.72
C GLU A 90 -22.84 -2.38 19.38
N VAL A 91 -21.85 -1.81 18.68
CA VAL A 91 -22.07 -1.21 17.36
C VAL A 91 -22.38 -2.31 16.34
N LEU A 92 -21.55 -3.36 16.26
CA LEU A 92 -21.77 -4.47 15.32
C LEU A 92 -23.06 -5.23 15.64
N GLN A 93 -23.36 -5.44 16.92
CA GLN A 93 -24.61 -6.10 17.32
C GLN A 93 -25.85 -5.40 16.78
N LYS A 94 -25.86 -4.06 16.72
CA LYS A 94 -27.00 -3.30 16.16
C LYS A 94 -27.22 -3.60 14.68
N PHE A 95 -26.15 -3.79 13.91
CA PHE A 95 -26.24 -4.18 12.50
C PHE A 95 -26.71 -5.62 12.35
N ARG A 96 -26.18 -6.54 13.18
CA ARG A 96 -26.61 -7.94 13.19
C ARG A 96 -28.09 -8.11 13.55
N LEU A 97 -28.57 -7.41 14.58
CA LEU A 97 -29.99 -7.43 14.96
C LEU A 97 -30.90 -6.85 13.89
N ALA A 98 -30.43 -5.85 13.13
CA ALA A 98 -31.16 -5.34 11.97
C ALA A 98 -31.22 -6.40 10.85
N ALA A 99 -30.12 -7.07 10.53
CA ALA A 99 -30.14 -8.17 9.57
C ALA A 99 -31.11 -9.30 9.96
N GLN A 100 -31.22 -9.59 11.27
CA GLN A 100 -32.16 -10.56 11.85
C GLN A 100 -33.62 -10.07 11.95
N GLY A 101 -33.92 -8.81 11.61
CA GLY A 101 -35.25 -8.23 11.77
C GLY A 101 -35.70 -8.01 13.22
N LYS A 102 -34.78 -8.12 14.20
CA LYS A 102 -35.07 -8.03 15.65
C LYS A 102 -35.02 -6.61 16.20
N ARG A 103 -34.72 -5.62 15.36
CA ARG A 103 -34.63 -4.21 15.76
C ARG A 103 -35.53 -3.35 14.87
N PRO A 104 -36.29 -2.39 15.41
CA PRO A 104 -37.07 -1.46 14.59
C PRO A 104 -36.17 -0.52 13.78
N GLY A 105 -36.67 -0.06 12.63
CA GLY A 105 -36.00 0.92 11.78
C GLY A 105 -35.42 0.33 10.48
N ARG A 106 -34.33 0.94 9.99
CA ARG A 106 -33.72 0.59 8.70
C ARG A 106 -33.09 -0.80 8.75
N GLN A 107 -33.51 -1.65 7.83
CA GLN A 107 -32.93 -2.98 7.62
C GLN A 107 -31.97 -2.98 6.43
N PRO A 108 -30.95 -3.84 6.42
CA PRO A 108 -30.15 -4.06 5.22
C PRO A 108 -31.02 -4.67 4.09
N PRO A 109 -30.68 -4.43 2.81
CA PRO A 109 -31.32 -5.09 1.68
C PRO A 109 -31.36 -6.60 1.85
N GLU A 110 -32.43 -7.26 1.38
CA GLU A 110 -32.63 -8.71 1.58
C GLU A 110 -31.41 -9.53 1.17
N ARG A 111 -30.89 -9.28 -0.05
CA ARG A 111 -29.69 -9.96 -0.59
C ARG A 111 -28.42 -9.82 0.25
N LEU A 112 -28.38 -8.89 1.21
CA LEU A 112 -27.22 -8.64 2.07
C LEU A 112 -27.44 -9.08 3.52
N ARG A 113 -28.64 -9.54 3.89
CA ARG A 113 -28.96 -9.85 5.30
C ARG A 113 -28.03 -10.89 5.88
N GLU A 114 -27.88 -12.03 5.21
CA GLU A 114 -27.00 -13.12 5.67
C GLU A 114 -25.55 -12.66 5.81
N ARG A 115 -25.04 -11.89 4.84
CA ARG A 115 -23.70 -11.31 4.89
C ARG A 115 -23.52 -10.36 6.07
N VAL A 116 -24.47 -9.47 6.32
CA VAL A 116 -24.43 -8.56 7.49
C VAL A 116 -24.52 -9.36 8.79
N GLU A 117 -25.41 -10.33 8.86
CA GLU A 117 -25.59 -11.17 10.05
C GLU A 117 -24.32 -11.97 10.40
N THR A 118 -23.65 -12.50 9.38
CA THR A 118 -22.43 -13.31 9.52
C THR A 118 -21.24 -12.47 9.97
N HIS A 119 -21.01 -11.32 9.31
CA HIS A 119 -19.77 -10.57 9.50
C HIS A 119 -19.84 -9.50 10.59
N PHE A 120 -21.03 -9.05 10.98
CA PHE A 120 -21.20 -8.09 12.08
C PHE A 120 -21.40 -8.82 13.42
N ASP A 121 -20.67 -9.92 13.62
CA ASP A 121 -20.62 -10.59 14.93
C ASP A 121 -20.03 -9.63 15.96
N PRO A 122 -20.69 -9.42 17.11
CA PRO A 122 -20.15 -8.54 18.14
C PRO A 122 -18.91 -9.12 18.84
N LEU A 123 -18.62 -10.41 18.69
CA LEU A 123 -17.45 -11.07 19.24
C LEU A 123 -16.46 -11.44 18.12
N PRO A 124 -15.14 -11.50 18.43
CA PRO A 124 -14.17 -12.05 17.51
C PRO A 124 -14.51 -13.50 17.16
N PHE A 125 -14.44 -13.82 15.87
CA PHE A 125 -14.62 -15.17 15.36
C PHE A 125 -13.69 -15.42 14.18
N TYR A 126 -13.45 -16.69 13.89
CA TYR A 126 -12.70 -17.08 12.70
C TYR A 126 -13.59 -17.06 11.46
N SER A 127 -13.11 -16.43 10.40
CA SER A 127 -13.65 -16.59 9.05
C SER A 127 -12.49 -16.75 8.08
N ASP A 128 -12.62 -17.68 7.14
CA ASP A 128 -11.76 -17.68 5.96
C ASP A 128 -11.99 -16.42 5.11
N THR A 129 -11.05 -16.11 4.23
CA THR A 129 -11.14 -14.97 3.31
C THR A 129 -12.33 -15.11 2.38
N LEU A 130 -12.90 -13.98 1.95
CA LEU A 130 -14.10 -13.98 1.11
C LEU A 130 -13.85 -14.67 -0.23
N MET A 131 -12.66 -14.44 -0.81
CA MET A 131 -12.26 -15.06 -2.07
C MET A 131 -12.07 -16.57 -1.92
N ASN A 132 -11.40 -17.05 -0.87
CA ASN A 132 -11.15 -18.50 -0.67
C ASN A 132 -12.43 -19.31 -0.64
N LYS A 133 -13.53 -18.75 -0.10
CA LYS A 133 -14.84 -19.42 -0.05
C LYS A 133 -15.50 -19.57 -1.43
N LEU A 134 -15.05 -18.83 -2.44
CA LEU A 134 -15.70 -18.71 -3.75
C LEU A 134 -14.84 -19.22 -4.91
N ILE A 135 -13.64 -19.73 -4.65
CA ILE A 135 -12.71 -20.20 -5.68
C ILE A 135 -12.14 -21.58 -5.33
N ASP A 136 -11.63 -22.28 -6.34
CA ASP A 136 -10.92 -23.53 -6.14
C ASP A 136 -9.51 -23.26 -5.59
N THR A 137 -9.33 -23.44 -4.28
CA THR A 137 -8.04 -23.25 -3.63
C THR A 137 -7.02 -24.36 -3.89
N HIS A 138 -7.44 -25.48 -4.52
CA HIS A 138 -6.51 -26.48 -5.04
C HIS A 138 -5.96 -26.08 -6.41
N GLU A 139 -6.78 -25.43 -7.26
CA GLU A 139 -6.30 -24.87 -8.53
C GLU A 139 -5.38 -23.66 -8.31
N TYR A 140 -5.66 -22.82 -7.31
CA TYR A 140 -4.87 -21.63 -6.96
C TYR A 140 -4.25 -21.78 -5.55
N PRO A 141 -3.24 -22.65 -5.37
CA PRO A 141 -2.78 -23.06 -4.05
C PRO A 141 -1.92 -22.02 -3.30
N LEU A 142 -1.30 -21.08 -4.03
CA LEU A 142 -0.32 -20.16 -3.44
C LEU A 142 -0.96 -18.86 -2.98
N ASN A 143 -0.53 -18.36 -1.83
CA ASN A 143 -0.82 -16.99 -1.40
C ASN A 143 0.14 -16.02 -2.09
N ALA A 144 -0.38 -14.90 -2.61
CA ALA A 144 0.44 -13.89 -3.28
C ALA A 144 0.42 -12.57 -2.51
N LEU A 145 1.60 -12.08 -2.14
CA LEU A 145 1.73 -10.88 -1.30
C LEU A 145 2.51 -9.77 -2.00
N THR A 146 2.22 -8.53 -1.61
CA THR A 146 3.08 -7.40 -1.95
C THR A 146 3.69 -6.78 -0.71
N GLN A 147 4.95 -6.36 -0.82
CA GLN A 147 5.65 -5.63 0.23
C GLN A 147 6.06 -4.25 -0.28
N ARG A 148 6.23 -3.30 0.64
CA ARG A 148 6.74 -1.96 0.30
C ARG A 148 8.26 -1.97 0.32
N PRO A 149 8.94 -1.48 -0.72
CA PRO A 149 10.38 -1.28 -0.65
C PRO A 149 10.73 -0.32 0.49
N MET A 150 11.70 -0.70 1.33
CA MET A 150 12.11 0.15 2.46
C MET A 150 12.75 1.47 2.02
N ALA A 151 13.34 1.50 0.81
CA ALA A 151 14.03 2.66 0.27
C ALA A 151 13.09 3.63 -0.50
N MET A 152 11.79 3.35 -0.61
CA MET A 152 10.85 4.17 -1.39
C MET A 152 9.49 4.29 -0.70
N TYR A 153 8.90 5.48 -0.74
CA TYR A 153 7.49 5.67 -0.37
C TYR A 153 6.57 5.42 -1.55
N HIS A 154 6.04 4.19 -1.63
CA HIS A 154 5.15 3.77 -2.72
C HIS A 154 5.75 4.10 -4.10
N SER A 155 4.91 4.63 -4.98
CA SER A 155 5.30 5.13 -6.29
C SER A 155 5.88 6.54 -6.26
N TRP A 156 5.85 7.26 -5.13
CA TRP A 156 6.13 8.70 -5.11
C TRP A 156 7.62 9.01 -5.34
N ASP A 157 8.49 8.15 -4.83
CA ASP A 157 9.94 8.26 -5.02
C ASP A 157 10.42 7.72 -6.38
N SER A 158 9.49 7.34 -7.26
CA SER A 158 9.78 6.87 -8.60
C SER A 158 10.44 7.91 -9.51
N GLN A 159 10.49 9.18 -9.10
CA GLN A 159 11.21 10.24 -9.81
C GLN A 159 12.67 10.36 -9.35
N ASN A 160 13.04 9.77 -8.21
CA ASN A 160 14.39 9.84 -7.68
C ASN A 160 15.32 8.89 -8.47
N ALA A 161 16.25 9.49 -9.22
CA ALA A 161 17.16 8.73 -10.09
C ALA A 161 18.10 7.78 -9.34
N TRP A 162 18.42 8.04 -8.07
CA TRP A 162 19.27 7.17 -7.26
C TRP A 162 18.50 5.97 -6.73
N LEU A 163 17.31 6.20 -6.16
CA LEU A 163 16.48 5.11 -5.63
C LEU A 163 16.07 4.12 -6.73
N ARG A 164 15.82 4.61 -7.94
CA ARG A 164 15.54 3.76 -9.11
C ARG A 164 16.68 2.81 -9.48
N GLN A 165 17.93 3.11 -9.12
CA GLN A 165 19.06 2.20 -9.38
C GLN A 165 19.04 1.01 -8.41
N ILE A 166 18.46 1.19 -7.21
CA ILE A 166 18.30 0.13 -6.22
C ILE A 166 17.15 -0.80 -6.63
N HIS A 167 16.02 -0.23 -7.05
CA HIS A 167 14.81 -0.97 -7.45
C HIS A 167 14.45 -0.73 -8.92
N THR A 168 15.38 -1.07 -9.82
CA THR A 168 15.23 -0.85 -11.27
C THR A 168 14.10 -1.68 -11.90
N HIS A 169 13.86 -2.88 -11.37
CA HIS A 169 12.71 -3.74 -11.66
C HIS A 169 12.55 -4.72 -10.50
N ASN A 170 11.43 -5.43 -10.45
CA ASN A 170 11.12 -6.42 -9.42
C ASN A 170 11.08 -7.85 -9.99
N TYR A 171 11.22 -8.80 -9.08
CA TYR A 171 11.04 -10.23 -9.32
C TYR A 171 9.88 -10.73 -8.47
N LEU A 172 9.25 -11.83 -8.87
CA LEU A 172 8.45 -12.62 -7.94
C LEU A 172 9.40 -13.50 -7.13
N MET A 173 9.41 -13.32 -5.82
CA MET A 173 10.18 -14.15 -4.89
C MET A 173 9.42 -15.45 -4.66
N VAL A 174 10.09 -16.58 -4.92
CA VAL A 174 9.50 -17.93 -4.90
C VAL A 174 10.40 -18.88 -4.11
N ASN A 175 9.83 -19.82 -3.38
CA ASN A 175 10.61 -20.85 -2.72
C ASN A 175 11.18 -21.85 -3.76
N PRO A 176 12.44 -22.30 -3.66
CA PRO A 176 13.00 -23.30 -4.58
C PRO A 176 12.14 -24.57 -4.73
N LYS A 177 11.53 -25.05 -3.64
CA LYS A 177 10.63 -26.22 -3.68
C LYS A 177 9.38 -25.96 -4.52
N THR A 178 8.83 -24.76 -4.43
CA THR A 178 7.68 -24.34 -5.24
C THR A 178 8.05 -24.26 -6.72
N GLY A 179 9.24 -23.73 -7.04
CA GLY A 179 9.73 -23.70 -8.43
C GLY A 179 9.95 -25.09 -9.02
N ALA A 180 10.62 -25.98 -8.28
CA ALA A 180 10.84 -27.36 -8.68
C ALA A 180 9.51 -28.12 -8.89
N ALA A 181 8.54 -27.95 -7.99
CA ALA A 181 7.22 -28.57 -8.10
C ALA A 181 6.42 -28.09 -9.33
N ASN A 182 6.69 -26.88 -9.82
CA ASN A 182 6.00 -26.27 -10.96
C ASN A 182 6.86 -26.23 -12.25
N GLY A 183 8.03 -26.87 -12.25
CA GLY A 183 8.85 -27.06 -13.45
C GLY A 183 9.53 -25.81 -14.01
N PHE A 184 9.93 -24.86 -13.15
CA PHE A 184 10.76 -23.71 -13.55
C PHE A 184 11.95 -23.49 -12.62
N ASP A 185 12.97 -22.82 -13.12
CA ASP A 185 14.24 -22.56 -12.44
C ASP A 185 14.37 -21.09 -12.00
N ASP A 186 15.39 -20.79 -11.19
CA ASP A 186 15.68 -19.43 -10.77
C ASP A 186 15.98 -18.51 -11.98
N GLY A 187 15.24 -17.40 -12.07
CA GLY A 187 15.38 -16.43 -13.16
C GLY A 187 14.56 -16.69 -14.40
N ASP A 188 13.76 -17.76 -14.41
CA ASP A 188 12.83 -18.01 -15.49
C ASP A 188 11.73 -16.94 -15.56
N TRP A 189 11.19 -16.80 -16.76
CA TRP A 189 9.93 -16.10 -16.96
C TRP A 189 8.79 -17.04 -16.63
N ILE A 190 7.87 -16.57 -15.79
CA ILE A 190 6.72 -17.33 -15.32
C ILE A 190 5.44 -16.50 -15.47
N TRP A 191 4.33 -17.22 -15.58
CA TRP A 191 2.99 -16.68 -15.37
C TRP A 191 2.61 -16.82 -13.90
N VAL A 192 1.98 -15.76 -13.38
CA VAL A 192 1.26 -15.77 -12.10
C VAL A 192 -0.18 -15.49 -12.45
N GLU A 193 -1.07 -16.43 -12.12
CA GLU A 193 -2.46 -16.40 -12.56
C GLU A 193 -3.38 -16.56 -11.36
N SER A 194 -4.40 -15.72 -11.30
CA SER A 194 -5.54 -15.81 -10.40
C SER A 194 -6.80 -16.13 -11.19
N PRO A 195 -7.94 -16.40 -10.53
CA PRO A 195 -9.21 -16.61 -11.21
C PRO A 195 -9.66 -15.45 -12.11
N THR A 196 -9.13 -14.24 -11.88
CA THR A 196 -9.61 -13.00 -12.54
C THR A 196 -8.57 -12.36 -13.46
N GLY A 197 -7.31 -12.80 -13.43
CA GLY A 197 -6.26 -12.19 -14.22
C GLY A 197 -4.95 -12.91 -14.14
N LYS A 198 -3.98 -12.48 -14.94
CA LYS A 198 -2.63 -13.01 -14.92
C LYS A 198 -1.57 -11.95 -15.16
N VAL A 199 -0.34 -12.23 -14.73
CA VAL A 199 0.83 -11.41 -15.03
C VAL A 199 1.99 -12.30 -15.43
N ARG A 200 2.82 -11.81 -16.36
CA ARG A 200 4.09 -12.47 -16.70
C ARG A 200 5.24 -11.68 -16.08
N CYS A 201 6.12 -12.37 -15.38
CA CYS A 201 7.25 -11.76 -14.68
C CYS A 201 8.43 -12.74 -14.59
N MET A 202 9.58 -12.23 -14.15
CA MET A 202 10.72 -13.09 -13.81
C MET A 202 10.60 -13.53 -12.35
N CYS A 203 10.93 -14.78 -12.05
CA CYS A 203 11.04 -15.25 -10.68
C CYS A 203 12.47 -15.13 -10.14
N ARG A 204 12.58 -15.10 -8.81
CA ARG A 204 13.83 -15.28 -8.06
C ARG A 204 13.61 -16.26 -6.93
N PHE A 205 14.53 -17.20 -6.77
CA PHE A 205 14.46 -18.18 -5.70
C PHE A 205 14.99 -17.63 -4.38
N THR A 206 14.29 -17.95 -3.29
CA THR A 206 14.73 -17.64 -1.93
C THR A 206 14.09 -18.61 -0.93
N GLU A 207 14.86 -19.12 0.02
CA GLU A 207 14.36 -19.91 1.14
C GLU A 207 13.66 -19.03 2.20
N ALA A 208 13.74 -17.69 2.08
CA ALA A 208 13.10 -16.76 3.00
C ALA A 208 11.59 -16.58 2.75
N VAL A 209 11.03 -17.25 1.74
CA VAL A 209 9.58 -17.32 1.51
C VAL A 209 9.08 -18.73 1.81
N GLU A 210 7.95 -18.80 2.53
CA GLU A 210 7.25 -20.04 2.83
C GLU A 210 6.76 -20.70 1.52
N PRO A 211 6.89 -22.04 1.32
CA PRO A 211 6.56 -22.70 0.05
C PRO A 211 5.13 -22.50 -0.50
N GLY A 212 4.14 -22.27 0.35
CA GLY A 212 2.76 -21.91 -0.01
C GLY A 212 2.55 -20.43 -0.33
N THR A 213 3.62 -19.63 -0.44
CA THR A 213 3.56 -18.18 -0.59
C THR A 213 4.53 -17.69 -1.66
N VAL A 214 4.12 -16.65 -2.39
CA VAL A 214 4.98 -15.87 -3.29
C VAL A 214 4.82 -14.39 -2.97
N TRP A 215 5.84 -13.58 -3.20
CA TRP A 215 5.72 -12.14 -2.97
C TRP A 215 6.58 -11.28 -3.89
N THR A 216 6.21 -10.01 -4.04
CA THR A 216 7.00 -9.03 -4.78
C THR A 216 6.93 -7.63 -4.15
N TRP A 217 7.81 -6.74 -4.59
CA TRP A 217 7.75 -5.32 -4.26
C TRP A 217 6.60 -4.63 -4.98
N ASN A 218 5.80 -3.84 -4.25
CA ASN A 218 4.78 -3.00 -4.86
C ASN A 218 5.39 -1.76 -5.55
N ALA A 219 4.61 -1.12 -6.43
CA ALA A 219 4.92 0.16 -7.07
C ALA A 219 6.18 0.21 -7.98
N ILE A 220 6.82 -0.93 -8.27
CA ILE A 220 8.02 -0.97 -9.11
C ILE A 220 7.70 -0.95 -10.61
N GLY A 221 6.76 -1.79 -11.07
CA GLY A 221 6.32 -1.84 -12.46
C GLY A 221 5.62 -0.55 -12.90
N LYS A 222 5.94 -0.04 -14.10
CA LYS A 222 5.46 1.27 -14.58
C LYS A 222 5.08 1.21 -16.05
N ALA A 223 4.00 1.89 -16.41
CA ALA A 223 3.65 2.06 -17.82
C ALA A 223 4.75 2.83 -18.57
N ALA A 224 4.99 2.45 -19.83
CA ALA A 224 5.94 3.14 -20.69
C ALA A 224 5.57 4.62 -20.85
N GLY A 225 6.56 5.53 -20.72
CA GLY A 225 6.34 6.98 -20.82
C GLY A 225 5.87 7.66 -19.52
N PHE A 226 5.39 6.91 -18.54
CA PHE A 226 4.93 7.48 -17.27
C PHE A 226 6.09 8.14 -16.50
N TRP A 227 5.83 9.26 -15.82
CA TRP A 227 6.84 10.08 -15.13
C TRP A 227 8.07 10.45 -15.99
N GLY A 228 7.91 10.58 -17.31
CA GLY A 228 9.00 10.91 -18.22
C GLY A 228 10.00 9.76 -18.44
N LEU A 229 9.64 8.54 -18.08
CA LEU A 229 10.46 7.36 -18.34
C LEU A 229 10.59 7.08 -19.83
N SER A 230 11.77 6.60 -20.23
CA SER A 230 11.94 6.02 -21.57
C SER A 230 10.93 4.89 -21.76
N PRO A 231 10.31 4.75 -22.95
CA PRO A 231 9.50 3.58 -23.25
C PRO A 231 10.26 2.25 -23.08
N LYS A 232 11.60 2.29 -23.20
CA LYS A 232 12.50 1.15 -23.02
C LYS A 232 13.09 1.02 -21.60
N ALA A 233 12.52 1.70 -20.60
CA ALA A 233 13.01 1.62 -19.22
C ALA A 233 12.75 0.23 -18.61
N ASN A 234 13.63 -0.26 -17.74
CA ASN A 234 13.44 -1.57 -17.12
C ASN A 234 12.14 -1.66 -16.32
N GLU A 235 11.71 -0.57 -15.69
CA GLU A 235 10.44 -0.49 -14.97
C GLU A 235 9.22 -0.82 -15.86
N SER A 236 9.31 -0.55 -17.17
CA SER A 236 8.23 -0.85 -18.13
C SER A 236 8.43 -2.14 -18.93
N GLN A 237 9.67 -2.62 -19.07
CA GLN A 237 9.98 -3.83 -19.84
C GLN A 237 10.06 -5.09 -18.96
N LYS A 238 10.53 -4.92 -17.72
CA LYS A 238 10.87 -5.98 -16.76
C LYS A 238 10.13 -5.85 -15.44
N GLY A 239 9.70 -4.64 -15.08
CA GLY A 239 8.88 -4.39 -13.90
C GLY A 239 7.43 -4.81 -14.12
N PHE A 240 6.79 -5.33 -13.07
CA PHE A 240 5.39 -5.75 -13.09
C PHE A 240 4.68 -5.31 -11.80
N LEU A 241 3.34 -5.28 -11.85
CA LEU A 241 2.49 -5.03 -10.70
C LEU A 241 1.63 -6.27 -10.45
N LEU A 242 1.73 -6.82 -9.24
CA LEU A 242 0.88 -7.94 -8.81
C LEU A 242 -0.59 -7.54 -8.75
N ASN A 243 -0.89 -6.24 -8.67
CA ASN A 243 -2.25 -5.68 -8.69
C ASN A 243 -3.14 -6.23 -9.81
N HIS A 244 -2.58 -6.60 -10.96
CA HIS A 244 -3.36 -7.15 -12.08
C HIS A 244 -3.96 -8.53 -11.81
N VAL A 245 -3.50 -9.24 -10.78
CA VAL A 245 -4.11 -10.51 -10.34
C VAL A 245 -5.04 -10.34 -9.13
N ILE A 246 -5.10 -9.14 -8.54
CA ILE A 246 -5.96 -8.86 -7.37
C ILE A 246 -7.35 -8.46 -7.86
N PRO A 247 -8.40 -9.23 -7.55
CA PRO A 247 -9.76 -8.91 -7.99
C PRO A 247 -10.37 -7.76 -7.17
N GLU A 248 -11.02 -6.83 -7.86
CA GLU A 248 -11.87 -5.81 -7.23
C GLU A 248 -13.23 -6.35 -6.80
N GLU A 249 -13.73 -7.39 -7.49
CA GLU A 249 -15.01 -8.03 -7.21
C GLU A 249 -14.83 -9.52 -6.89
N LEU A 250 -15.65 -10.02 -5.98
CA LEU A 250 -15.82 -11.45 -5.74
C LEU A 250 -16.50 -12.10 -6.96
N PRO A 251 -16.27 -13.41 -7.20
CA PRO A 251 -17.13 -14.19 -8.08
C PRO A 251 -18.63 -14.03 -7.70
N PRO A 252 -19.56 -14.18 -8.67
CA PRO A 252 -20.98 -14.15 -8.37
C PRO A 252 -21.35 -15.05 -7.19
N CYS A 253 -22.06 -14.50 -6.22
CA CYS A 253 -22.41 -15.18 -4.97
C CYS A 253 -23.86 -14.86 -4.57
N GLU A 254 -24.33 -15.41 -3.45
CA GLU A 254 -25.68 -15.18 -2.89
C GLU A 254 -26.04 -13.70 -2.75
N ALA A 255 -25.03 -12.84 -2.54
CA ALA A 255 -25.21 -11.42 -2.36
C ALA A 255 -25.38 -10.63 -3.68
N GLY A 256 -25.18 -11.29 -4.83
CA GLY A 256 -25.39 -10.76 -6.17
C GLY A 256 -24.23 -11.02 -7.14
N PRO A 257 -24.39 -10.63 -8.42
CA PRO A 257 -23.39 -10.84 -9.46
C PRO A 257 -22.18 -9.90 -9.36
N HIS A 258 -22.34 -8.75 -8.68
CA HIS A 258 -21.29 -7.75 -8.49
C HIS A 258 -21.17 -7.45 -6.99
N MET A 259 -20.15 -8.03 -6.36
CA MET A 259 -19.83 -7.79 -4.97
C MET A 259 -18.38 -7.37 -4.82
N SER A 260 -18.14 -6.27 -4.12
CA SER A 260 -16.77 -5.81 -3.87
C SER A 260 -15.99 -6.84 -3.04
N ASN A 261 -14.75 -7.11 -3.46
CA ASN A 261 -13.77 -7.87 -2.69
C ASN A 261 -13.13 -6.97 -1.62
N SER A 262 -13.93 -6.65 -0.60
CA SER A 262 -13.56 -5.79 0.50
C SER A 262 -14.01 -6.36 1.83
N ASP A 263 -13.31 -5.98 2.90
CA ASP A 263 -13.69 -6.26 4.28
C ASP A 263 -15.17 -5.88 4.50
N PRO A 264 -16.02 -6.81 4.95
CA PRO A 264 -17.46 -6.62 5.00
C PRO A 264 -17.92 -5.58 6.02
N ILE A 265 -17.06 -5.18 6.96
CA ILE A 265 -17.39 -4.21 8.01
C ILE A 265 -16.93 -2.80 7.60
N THR A 266 -15.67 -2.66 7.18
CA THR A 266 -15.00 -1.38 6.94
C THR A 266 -14.99 -0.96 5.48
N GLY A 267 -15.21 -1.89 4.55
CA GLY A 267 -15.06 -1.66 3.11
C GLY A 267 -13.61 -1.51 2.66
N GLN A 268 -12.62 -1.85 3.49
CA GLN A 268 -11.21 -1.85 3.07
C GLN A 268 -10.96 -2.95 2.02
N ALA A 269 -10.22 -2.63 0.98
CA ALA A 269 -9.90 -3.57 -0.09
C ALA A 269 -9.08 -4.77 0.43
N ALA A 270 -9.38 -5.96 -0.06
CA ALA A 270 -8.72 -7.21 0.33
C ALA A 270 -7.43 -7.47 -0.47
N TRP A 271 -6.33 -6.81 -0.09
CA TRP A 271 -5.05 -6.88 -0.81
C TRP A 271 -4.23 -8.16 -0.55
N PHE A 272 -4.47 -8.84 0.57
CA PHE A 272 -3.62 -9.93 1.05
C PHE A 272 -4.31 -11.31 1.02
N ASP A 273 -5.56 -11.35 0.55
CA ASP A 273 -6.37 -12.57 0.41
C ASP A 273 -6.11 -13.27 -0.94
N GLN A 274 -5.06 -12.85 -1.64
CA GLN A 274 -4.84 -13.19 -3.04
C GLN A 274 -4.31 -14.62 -3.20
N ARG A 275 -5.03 -15.43 -3.98
CA ARG A 275 -4.63 -16.78 -4.36
C ARG A 275 -4.20 -16.85 -5.82
N VAL A 276 -3.12 -17.57 -6.09
CA VAL A 276 -2.56 -17.72 -7.44
C VAL A 276 -2.05 -19.13 -7.69
N LYS A 277 -1.91 -19.47 -8.97
CA LYS A 277 -1.03 -20.52 -9.47
C LYS A 277 0.12 -19.89 -10.25
N VAL A 278 1.23 -20.60 -10.33
CA VAL A 278 2.42 -20.17 -11.08
C VAL A 278 2.88 -21.27 -12.01
N TYR A 279 3.30 -20.90 -13.22
CA TYR A 279 3.78 -21.86 -14.21
C TYR A 279 4.77 -21.20 -15.16
N LYS A 280 5.65 -22.01 -15.76
CA LYS A 280 6.67 -21.52 -16.69
C LYS A 280 6.01 -20.84 -17.91
N ALA A 281 6.52 -19.68 -18.31
CA ALA A 281 6.11 -19.06 -19.57
C ALA A 281 6.62 -19.88 -20.75
N GLY A 282 5.86 -19.91 -21.85
CA GLY A 282 6.22 -20.65 -23.05
C GLY A 282 7.56 -20.19 -23.65
N ALA A 283 8.29 -21.09 -24.30
CA ALA A 283 9.61 -20.80 -24.86
C ALA A 283 9.57 -19.70 -25.95
N GLU A 284 8.49 -19.66 -26.74
CA GLU A 284 8.24 -18.69 -27.80
C GLU A 284 7.61 -17.38 -27.30
N GLU A 285 7.26 -17.32 -26.02
CA GLU A 285 6.70 -16.11 -25.44
C GLU A 285 7.78 -15.03 -25.29
N GLU A 286 7.39 -13.78 -25.59
CA GLU A 286 8.30 -12.65 -25.42
C GLU A 286 8.81 -12.56 -23.97
N LYS A 287 10.12 -12.43 -23.82
CA LYS A 287 10.80 -12.24 -22.53
C LYS A 287 10.62 -10.81 -22.00
N ALA A 288 9.37 -10.45 -21.75
CA ALA A 288 8.91 -9.17 -21.26
C ALA A 288 7.70 -9.33 -20.34
N THR A 289 7.48 -8.36 -19.46
CA THR A 289 6.33 -8.40 -18.54
C THR A 289 4.99 -8.30 -19.27
N TRP A 290 3.94 -8.78 -18.61
CA TRP A 290 2.56 -8.68 -19.08
C TRP A 290 1.63 -8.39 -17.89
N PRO A 291 0.56 -7.58 -18.04
CA PRO A 291 0.14 -6.86 -19.25
C PRO A 291 1.04 -5.67 -19.58
N ARG A 292 1.05 -5.24 -20.85
CA ARG A 292 1.70 -4.00 -21.29
C ARG A 292 0.70 -3.13 -22.04
N PHE A 293 0.80 -1.83 -21.79
CA PHE A 293 -0.06 -0.82 -22.38
C PHE A 293 0.72 0.07 -23.34
N LYS A 294 0.00 0.75 -24.24
CA LYS A 294 0.61 1.74 -25.14
C LYS A 294 1.31 2.83 -24.32
N ALA A 295 2.48 3.27 -24.79
CA ALA A 295 3.25 4.29 -24.11
C ALA A 295 2.44 5.58 -23.96
N VAL A 296 2.44 6.14 -22.76
CA VAL A 296 1.77 7.41 -22.46
C VAL A 296 2.49 8.53 -23.22
N LYS A 297 1.71 9.37 -23.89
CA LYS A 297 2.24 10.56 -24.57
C LYS A 297 2.65 11.61 -23.53
N ARG A 298 3.66 12.40 -23.86
CA ARG A 298 4.08 13.53 -23.03
C ARG A 298 2.90 14.50 -22.82
N TYR A 299 2.67 14.91 -21.57
CA TYR A 299 1.61 15.86 -21.24
C TYR A 299 1.96 17.29 -21.73
N PRO A 300 0.96 18.13 -22.04
CA PRO A 300 1.19 19.55 -22.33
C PRO A 300 1.98 20.24 -21.19
N GLY A 301 2.95 21.08 -21.54
CA GLY A 301 3.78 21.80 -20.57
C GLY A 301 4.95 21.00 -19.96
N GLN A 302 5.03 19.69 -20.20
CA GLN A 302 6.17 18.89 -19.75
C GLN A 302 7.39 19.14 -20.66
N GLU A 303 8.52 19.51 -20.06
CA GLU A 303 9.77 19.71 -20.79
C GLU A 303 10.16 18.46 -21.60
N PRO A 304 10.75 18.62 -22.81
CA PRO A 304 11.37 17.50 -23.51
C PRO A 304 12.47 16.88 -22.66
N LYS A 305 12.80 15.63 -22.95
CA LYS A 305 13.92 14.92 -22.32
C LYS A 305 15.17 15.80 -22.35
N ARG A 306 15.64 16.23 -21.17
CA ARG A 306 16.92 16.94 -21.03
C ARG A 306 18.04 16.05 -21.58
N GLY A 307 18.98 16.66 -22.32
CA GLY A 307 19.99 15.97 -23.12
C GLY A 307 20.87 14.97 -22.35
N ARG A 308 21.73 14.24 -23.08
CA ARG A 308 22.59 13.14 -22.60
C ARG A 308 23.43 13.46 -21.34
N TRP A 309 23.58 14.71 -20.97
CA TRP A 309 24.37 15.19 -19.84
C TRP A 309 23.85 14.73 -18.46
N LEU A 310 22.55 14.44 -18.33
CA LEU A 310 21.97 13.82 -17.12
C LEU A 310 21.78 12.30 -17.27
N SER A 311 22.18 11.72 -18.40
CA SER A 311 22.18 10.27 -18.63
C SER A 311 23.50 9.71 -18.08
N TYR A 312 23.51 9.28 -16.83
CA TYR A 312 24.71 8.78 -16.18
C TYR A 312 25.31 7.56 -16.94
N PHE A 313 26.63 7.62 -17.16
CA PHE A 313 27.45 6.65 -17.88
C PHE A 313 27.92 5.49 -16.99
N ALA A 314 27.00 4.77 -16.34
CA ALA A 314 27.38 3.53 -15.66
C ALA A 314 27.90 2.52 -16.69
N GLY A 315 29.20 2.18 -16.62
CA GLY A 315 29.82 1.12 -17.43
C GLY A 315 30.44 1.53 -18.78
N ARG A 316 30.43 2.81 -19.18
CA ARG A 316 31.00 3.23 -20.48
C ARG A 316 32.53 3.38 -20.49
N PHE A 317 33.19 3.29 -19.33
CA PHE A 317 34.64 3.31 -19.19
C PHE A 317 35.24 1.92 -18.85
N GLY A 318 34.43 0.86 -18.80
CA GLY A 318 34.88 -0.51 -18.56
C GLY A 318 35.10 -1.29 -19.85
N LYS A 319 35.93 -0.80 -20.77
CA LYS A 319 36.60 -1.58 -21.83
C LYS A 319 37.61 -0.70 -22.56
N LYS A 320 38.78 -0.57 -21.94
CA LYS A 320 40.09 -0.42 -22.61
C LYS A 320 41.17 -0.77 -21.61
N ALA A 321 41.46 -2.06 -21.51
CA ALA A 321 42.74 -2.57 -21.06
C ALA A 321 42.92 -3.95 -21.71
N GLY A 322 43.94 -4.06 -22.58
CA GLY A 322 44.43 -5.32 -23.15
C GLY A 322 43.56 -5.95 -24.19
#